data_AF-A0A662UR10-F1
#
_entry.id   AF-A0A662UR10-F1
#
_cell.length_a   1.000
_cell.length_b   1.000
_cell.length_c   1.000
_cell.angle_alpha   90.00
_cell.angle_beta   90.00
_cell.angle_gamma   90.00
#
_symmetry.space_group_name_H-M   'P 1'
#
loop_
_entity.id
_entity.type
_entity.pdbx_description
1 polymer ?
#
loop_
_entity_poly.entity_id
_entity_poly.type
_entity_poly.pdbx_seq_one_letter_code
_entity_poly.pdbx_strand_id
1 'polypeptide(L)'
;MNPRGVAWLTWTYDWLYSCPSIVVLGRFKVGKYEGVSILNLLYPRVVVLGRGSSITVYSNIPSYFYGEVVRDICINLSRGVFPNRDFIENAITKAMYYGGLSLFVKKGGEAVPLLFELIDTSRYSFYFKPAATPSSLHESPVEYWLLLGLGLRTGIVEYIVEPCLKLGGYSDGVCRINVGVGELVIASKKGFEEPGYMRVVPDNNPLRHVVKVK
;
A
#
# COMPACT_ATOMS: atom_id res chain seq x y z
N MET A 1 35.28 38.63 6.84
CA MET A 1 35.06 37.94 5.56
C MET A 1 34.80 36.47 5.86
N ASN A 2 33.59 35.98 5.60
CA ASN A 2 33.22 34.59 5.86
C ASN A 2 33.41 33.79 4.55
N PRO A 3 34.32 32.82 4.48
CA PRO A 3 34.60 32.12 3.24
C PRO A 3 33.61 30.97 3.05
N ARG A 4 33.06 30.88 1.83
CA ARG A 4 32.18 29.82 1.30
C ARG A 4 30.71 29.93 1.73
N GLY A 5 29.93 30.47 0.80
CA GLY A 5 28.46 30.47 0.80
C GLY A 5 27.89 29.06 0.72
N VAL A 6 27.90 28.36 1.84
CA VAL A 6 27.00 27.23 2.07
C VAL A 6 25.63 27.87 2.33
N ALA A 7 24.73 27.79 1.35
CA ALA A 7 23.34 28.09 1.59
C ALA A 7 22.85 27.11 2.66
N TRP A 8 22.67 27.59 3.89
CA TRP A 8 22.01 26.81 4.92
C TRP A 8 20.61 26.53 4.40
N LEU A 9 20.32 25.27 4.08
CA LEU A 9 18.96 24.82 3.80
C LEU A 9 18.13 25.10 5.06
N THR A 10 17.44 26.23 5.09
CA THR A 10 16.54 26.58 6.17
C THR A 10 15.28 25.77 6.00
N TRP A 11 15.13 24.73 6.81
CA TRP A 11 13.90 23.95 6.88
C TRP A 11 12.75 24.87 7.30
N THR A 12 11.70 24.94 6.47
CA THR A 12 10.48 25.69 6.78
C THR A 12 9.65 25.02 7.88
N TYR A 13 9.82 23.70 8.07
CA TYR A 13 9.05 22.85 8.97
C TYR A 13 9.95 22.12 9.98
N ASP A 14 9.40 21.79 11.16
CA ASP A 14 10.10 21.08 12.23
C ASP A 14 10.02 19.57 12.05
N TRP A 15 8.93 19.07 11.47
CA TRP A 15 8.69 17.66 11.24
C TRP A 15 7.82 17.40 9.99
N LEU A 16 7.92 16.18 9.47
CA LEU A 16 7.17 15.68 8.31
C LEU A 16 6.73 14.23 8.55
N TYR A 17 5.45 13.96 8.42
CA TYR A 17 4.88 12.62 8.29
C TYR A 17 4.48 12.37 6.84
N SER A 18 4.86 11.22 6.29
CA SER A 18 4.44 10.82 4.95
C SER A 18 3.88 9.40 4.94
N CYS A 19 2.59 9.29 4.63
CA CYS A 19 1.85 8.03 4.58
C CYS A 19 1.69 7.55 3.13
N PRO A 20 1.80 6.24 2.89
CA PRO A 20 1.66 5.65 1.55
C PRO A 20 0.20 5.68 1.09
N SER A 21 -0.03 5.51 -0.22
CA SER A 21 -1.31 5.01 -0.71
C SER A 21 -1.41 3.50 -0.49
N ILE A 22 -2.66 3.03 -0.42
CA ILE A 22 -2.96 1.64 -0.07
C ILE A 22 -3.98 1.10 -1.06
N VAL A 23 -3.74 -0.12 -1.54
CA VAL A 23 -4.69 -0.88 -2.36
C VAL A 23 -5.19 -2.07 -1.55
N VAL A 24 -6.51 -2.15 -1.37
CA VAL A 24 -7.15 -3.35 -0.84
C VAL A 24 -7.37 -4.32 -1.99
N LEU A 25 -6.63 -5.42 -1.99
CA LEU A 25 -6.60 -6.35 -3.12
C LEU A 25 -7.83 -7.27 -3.15
N GLY A 26 -8.26 -7.75 -1.98
CA GLY A 26 -9.37 -8.67 -1.89
C GLY A 26 -9.62 -9.16 -0.47
N ARG A 27 -10.63 -10.03 -0.33
CA ARG A 27 -11.05 -10.64 0.93
C ARG A 27 -10.73 -12.13 0.94
N PHE A 28 -10.63 -12.69 2.13
CA PHE A 28 -10.49 -14.13 2.33
C PHE A 28 -11.12 -14.56 3.65
N LYS A 29 -11.15 -15.86 3.92
CA LYS A 29 -11.53 -16.42 5.23
C LYS A 29 -10.48 -17.39 5.73
N VAL A 30 -10.28 -17.41 7.04
CA VAL A 30 -9.47 -18.42 7.75
C VAL A 30 -10.33 -19.00 8.87
N GLY A 31 -10.87 -20.19 8.65
CA GLY A 31 -11.93 -20.74 9.50
C GLY A 31 -13.14 -19.78 9.55
N LYS A 32 -13.50 -19.29 10.74
CA LYS A 32 -14.61 -18.35 10.94
C LYS A 32 -14.22 -16.87 10.81
N TYR A 33 -12.94 -16.57 10.59
CA TYR A 33 -12.43 -15.20 10.59
C TYR A 33 -12.40 -14.64 9.17
N GLU A 34 -13.04 -13.48 8.98
CA GLU A 34 -12.93 -12.68 7.76
C GLU A 34 -11.55 -12.03 7.68
N GLY A 35 -11.00 -11.89 6.49
CA GLY A 35 -9.69 -11.28 6.27
C GLY A 35 -9.62 -10.40 5.03
N VAL A 36 -8.56 -9.59 4.96
CA VAL A 36 -8.28 -8.66 3.87
C VAL A 36 -6.80 -8.71 3.49
N SER A 37 -6.56 -8.66 2.18
CA SER A 37 -5.23 -8.53 1.58
C SER A 37 -4.97 -7.08 1.17
N ILE A 38 -3.83 -6.54 1.55
CA ILE A 38 -3.48 -5.12 1.38
C ILE A 38 -2.09 -4.99 0.76
N LEU A 39 -1.96 -4.07 -0.20
CA LEU A 39 -0.69 -3.67 -0.80
C LEU A 39 -0.42 -2.19 -0.54
N ASN A 40 0.74 -1.88 0.06
CA ASN A 40 1.22 -0.51 0.19
C ASN A 40 1.91 -0.03 -1.09
N LEU A 41 1.68 1.21 -1.48
CA LEU A 41 2.31 1.84 -2.65
C LEU A 41 3.20 3.01 -2.26
N LEU A 42 4.32 3.15 -2.96
CA LEU A 42 5.32 4.19 -2.76
C LEU A 42 4.76 5.58 -3.07
N TYR A 43 3.93 5.65 -4.12
CA TYR A 43 3.26 6.85 -4.61
C TYR A 43 1.91 6.45 -5.23
N PRO A 44 0.85 7.27 -5.13
CA PRO A 44 0.75 8.59 -4.47
C PRO A 44 0.83 8.54 -2.94
N ARG A 45 0.91 9.69 -2.25
CA ARG A 45 1.13 9.80 -0.80
C ARG A 45 0.35 10.96 -0.16
N VAL A 46 0.16 10.86 1.15
CA VAL A 46 -0.21 12.00 2.00
C VAL A 46 1.05 12.48 2.71
N VAL A 47 1.24 13.80 2.76
CA VAL A 47 2.33 14.46 3.48
C VAL A 47 1.74 15.46 4.45
N VAL A 48 2.06 15.31 5.73
CA VAL A 48 1.72 16.25 6.80
C VAL A 48 3.01 16.94 7.23
N LEU A 49 3.06 18.26 7.08
CA LEU A 49 4.20 19.10 7.45
C LEU A 49 3.82 19.89 8.70
N GLY A 50 4.64 19.86 9.74
CA GLY A 50 4.35 20.55 10.99
C GLY A 50 5.43 21.55 11.41
N ARG A 51 4.98 22.65 12.02
CA ARG A 51 5.82 23.65 12.67
C ARG A 51 5.13 24.16 13.92
N GLY A 52 5.74 23.98 15.09
CA GLY A 52 5.05 24.20 16.37
C GLY A 52 3.71 23.46 16.43
N SER A 53 2.61 24.19 16.65
CA SER A 53 1.23 23.65 16.68
C SER A 53 0.52 23.65 15.31
N SER A 54 1.12 24.25 14.28
CA SER A 54 0.54 24.36 12.95
C SER A 54 0.88 23.15 12.08
N ILE A 55 -0.08 22.69 11.27
CA ILE A 55 0.14 21.65 10.26
C ILE A 55 -0.35 22.09 8.88
N THR A 56 0.34 21.64 7.83
CA THR A 56 -0.09 21.73 6.43
C THR A 56 -0.18 20.33 5.86
N VAL A 57 -1.26 20.02 5.13
CA VAL A 57 -1.50 18.68 4.59
C VAL A 57 -1.56 18.75 3.06
N TYR A 58 -0.75 17.93 2.41
CA TYR A 58 -0.78 17.70 0.97
C TYR A 58 -1.17 16.25 0.71
N SER A 59 -2.11 16.02 -0.20
CA SER A 59 -2.49 14.68 -0.63
C SER A 59 -2.71 14.68 -2.14
N ASN A 60 -2.12 13.70 -2.80
CA ASN A 60 -2.38 13.39 -4.20
C ASN A 60 -2.92 11.96 -4.38
N ILE A 61 -3.37 11.34 -3.29
CA ILE A 61 -3.97 10.01 -3.34
C ILE A 61 -5.38 10.15 -3.92
N PRO A 62 -5.67 9.51 -5.06
CA PRO A 62 -7.00 9.52 -5.64
C PRO A 62 -8.00 8.77 -4.76
N SER A 63 -9.29 9.09 -4.90
CA SER A 63 -10.36 8.48 -4.10
C SER A 63 -10.40 6.95 -4.18
N TYR A 64 -10.10 6.38 -5.36
CA TYR A 64 -10.07 4.93 -5.58
C TYR A 64 -8.94 4.20 -4.81
N PHE A 65 -7.98 4.91 -4.23
CA PHE A 65 -6.98 4.38 -3.29
C PHE A 65 -7.27 4.78 -1.84
N TYR A 66 -8.56 4.88 -1.49
CA TYR A 66 -8.99 5.29 -0.15
C TYR A 66 -8.42 6.65 0.27
N GLY A 67 -8.27 7.59 -0.67
CA GLY A 67 -7.49 8.82 -0.46
C GLY A 67 -7.93 9.68 0.73
N GLU A 68 -9.24 9.81 0.98
CA GLU A 68 -9.77 10.55 2.13
C GLU A 68 -9.50 9.82 3.45
N VAL A 69 -9.77 8.51 3.50
CA VAL A 69 -9.51 7.65 4.65
C VAL A 69 -8.02 7.66 5.02
N VAL A 70 -7.14 7.48 4.03
CA VAL A 70 -5.68 7.51 4.21
C VAL A 70 -5.22 8.89 4.71
N ARG A 71 -5.80 9.98 4.18
CA ARG A 71 -5.52 11.34 4.64
C ARG A 71 -5.88 11.52 6.11
N ASP A 72 -7.08 11.11 6.52
CA ASP A 72 -7.55 11.22 7.90
C ASP A 72 -6.70 10.41 8.87
N ILE A 73 -6.40 9.16 8.50
CA ILE A 73 -5.51 8.30 9.28
C ILE A 73 -4.15 8.98 9.43
N CYS A 74 -3.56 9.49 8.35
CA CYS A 74 -2.25 10.13 8.39
C CYS A 74 -2.21 11.36 9.31
N ILE A 75 -3.25 12.21 9.27
CA ILE A 75 -3.38 13.36 10.17
C ILE A 75 -3.47 12.91 11.62
N ASN A 76 -4.28 11.90 11.92
CA ASN A 76 -4.42 11.37 13.28
C ASN A 76 -3.11 10.78 13.80
N LEU A 77 -2.42 9.98 12.98
CA LEU A 77 -1.11 9.41 13.32
C LEU A 77 -0.07 10.49 13.57
N SER A 78 -0.05 11.58 12.78
CA SER A 78 0.86 12.72 13.00
C SER A 78 0.64 13.44 14.33
N ARG A 79 -0.52 13.24 14.97
CA ARG A 79 -0.89 13.80 16.28
C ARG A 79 -0.79 12.77 17.41
N GLY A 80 -0.29 11.56 17.12
CA GLY A 80 -0.21 10.46 18.09
C GLY A 80 -1.57 9.84 18.44
N VAL A 81 -2.60 10.07 17.62
CA VAL A 81 -3.94 9.49 17.80
C VAL A 81 -4.07 8.25 16.94
N PHE A 82 -4.41 7.12 17.58
CA PHE A 82 -4.67 5.85 16.90
C PHE A 82 -6.19 5.66 16.76
N PRO A 83 -6.77 5.94 15.58
CA PRO A 83 -8.20 5.81 15.39
C PRO A 83 -8.61 4.33 15.46
N ASN A 84 -9.44 3.95 16.44
CA ASN A 84 -10.07 2.63 16.48
C ASN A 84 -11.35 2.64 15.64
N ARG A 85 -11.17 2.55 14.32
CA ARG A 85 -12.25 2.56 13.31
C ARG A 85 -12.61 1.14 12.89
N ASP A 86 -13.46 0.99 11.87
CA ASP A 86 -13.85 -0.32 11.35
C ASP A 86 -12.63 -1.15 10.90
N PHE A 87 -12.88 -2.44 10.68
CA PHE A 87 -11.84 -3.42 10.37
C PHE A 87 -10.90 -3.00 9.22
N ILE A 88 -11.42 -2.41 8.14
CA ILE A 88 -10.59 -2.06 6.98
C ILE A 88 -9.69 -0.87 7.30
N GLU A 89 -10.23 0.16 7.96
CA GLU A 89 -9.44 1.31 8.39
C GLU A 89 -8.36 0.94 9.42
N ASN A 90 -8.66 -0.01 10.31
CA ASN A 90 -7.68 -0.56 11.25
C ASN A 90 -6.55 -1.31 10.49
N ALA A 91 -6.92 -2.11 9.48
CA ALA A 91 -5.95 -2.81 8.64
C ALA A 91 -5.08 -1.84 7.83
N ILE A 92 -5.67 -0.81 7.23
CA ILE A 92 -4.98 0.29 6.53
C ILE A 92 -3.97 0.96 7.47
N THR A 93 -4.41 1.35 8.67
CA THR A 93 -3.55 1.99 9.68
C THR A 93 -2.34 1.13 10.02
N LYS A 94 -2.55 -0.18 10.26
CA LYS A 94 -1.45 -1.12 10.57
C LYS A 94 -0.54 -1.35 9.36
N ALA A 95 -1.10 -1.49 8.16
CA ALA A 95 -0.33 -1.66 6.93
C ALA A 95 0.62 -0.49 6.66
N MET A 96 0.27 0.74 7.07
CA MET A 96 1.18 1.89 6.97
C MET A 96 2.49 1.72 7.75
N TYR A 97 2.56 0.82 8.75
CA TYR A 97 3.79 0.57 9.51
C TYR A 97 4.63 -0.58 8.94
N TYR A 98 3.99 -1.60 8.37
CA TYR A 98 4.68 -2.84 7.96
C TYR A 98 5.12 -2.84 6.49
N GLY A 99 4.26 -2.39 5.58
CA GLY A 99 4.58 -2.36 4.15
C GLY A 99 4.40 -3.67 3.42
N GLY A 100 4.78 -3.65 2.15
CA GLY A 100 4.72 -4.80 1.26
C GLY A 100 3.30 -5.30 1.03
N LEU A 101 3.17 -6.62 0.90
CA LEU A 101 1.88 -7.32 0.90
C LEU A 101 1.55 -7.77 2.34
N SER A 102 0.40 -7.33 2.83
CA SER A 102 -0.05 -7.59 4.19
C SER A 102 -1.39 -8.31 4.22
N LEU A 103 -1.53 -9.34 5.04
CA LEU A 103 -2.79 -10.04 5.30
C LEU A 103 -3.25 -9.78 6.73
N PHE A 104 -4.51 -9.40 6.89
CA PHE A 104 -5.12 -9.16 8.20
C PHE A 104 -6.41 -9.98 8.35
N VAL A 105 -6.72 -10.38 9.59
CA VAL A 105 -7.98 -11.03 9.95
C VAL A 105 -8.73 -10.21 10.99
N LYS A 106 -10.06 -10.23 10.93
CA LYS A 106 -10.94 -9.52 11.84
C LYS A 106 -11.14 -10.33 13.12
N LYS A 107 -10.76 -9.77 14.27
CA LYS A 107 -11.03 -10.36 15.60
C LYS A 107 -11.49 -9.28 16.57
N GLY A 108 -12.71 -9.40 17.08
CA GLY A 108 -13.28 -8.41 18.00
C GLY A 108 -13.45 -7.01 17.39
N GLY A 109 -13.61 -6.91 16.06
CA GLY A 109 -13.67 -5.64 15.35
C GLY A 109 -12.32 -5.10 14.88
N GLU A 110 -11.20 -5.59 15.43
CA GLU A 110 -9.85 -5.15 15.07
C GLU A 110 -9.23 -5.97 13.93
N ALA A 111 -8.29 -5.37 13.21
CA ALA A 111 -7.47 -6.05 12.23
C ALA A 111 -6.22 -6.64 12.89
N VAL A 112 -6.16 -7.96 13.04
CA VAL A 112 -4.99 -8.68 13.56
C VAL A 112 -4.14 -9.13 12.37
N PRO A 113 -2.83 -8.82 12.34
CA PRO A 113 -1.98 -9.24 11.24
C PRO A 113 -1.74 -10.75 11.24
N LEU A 114 -1.78 -11.34 10.04
CA LEU A 114 -1.52 -12.75 9.81
C LEU A 114 -0.19 -12.94 9.08
N LEU A 115 0.10 -12.11 8.08
CA LEU A 115 1.32 -12.18 7.27
C LEU A 115 1.75 -10.79 6.81
N PHE A 116 3.07 -10.59 6.73
CA PHE A 116 3.71 -9.48 6.04
C PHE A 116 4.80 -10.01 5.13
N GLU A 117 4.73 -9.71 3.85
CA GLU A 117 5.76 -10.09 2.88
C GLU A 117 6.32 -8.87 2.17
N LEU A 118 7.65 -8.75 2.21
CA LEU A 118 8.38 -7.78 1.42
C LEU A 118 8.38 -8.22 -0.05
N ILE A 119 8.15 -7.29 -0.95
CA ILE A 119 8.07 -7.56 -2.38
C ILE A 119 9.43 -7.30 -3.03
N ASP A 120 9.91 -8.24 -3.86
CA ASP A 120 11.11 -8.06 -4.69
C ASP A 120 10.80 -7.16 -5.89
N THR A 121 10.86 -5.84 -5.67
CA THR A 121 10.66 -4.82 -6.71
C THR A 121 11.81 -4.77 -7.72
N SER A 122 12.90 -5.54 -7.52
CA SER A 122 13.98 -5.66 -8.50
C SER A 122 13.62 -6.62 -9.64
N ARG A 123 12.73 -7.59 -9.38
CA ARG A 123 12.27 -8.61 -10.33
C ARG A 123 10.92 -8.30 -10.97
N TYR A 124 10.03 -7.65 -10.22
CA TYR A 124 8.65 -7.41 -10.62
C TYR A 124 8.37 -5.92 -10.86
N SER A 125 7.59 -5.65 -11.89
CA SER A 125 7.00 -4.34 -12.16
C SER A 125 5.49 -4.42 -11.95
N PHE A 126 4.93 -3.41 -11.27
CA PHE A 126 3.52 -3.35 -10.94
C PHE A 126 2.84 -2.23 -11.72
N TYR A 127 1.61 -2.49 -12.14
CA TYR A 127 0.80 -1.54 -12.87
C TYR A 127 -0.64 -1.61 -12.36
N PHE A 128 -1.33 -0.49 -12.36
CA PHE A 128 -2.69 -0.40 -11.90
C PHE A 128 -3.56 0.29 -12.93
N LYS A 129 -4.75 -0.25 -13.18
CA LYS A 129 -5.76 0.39 -14.01
C LYS A 129 -7.02 0.61 -13.17
N PRO A 130 -7.41 1.85 -12.87
CA PRO A 130 -8.63 2.12 -12.13
C PRO A 130 -9.85 1.68 -12.95
N ALA A 131 -10.85 1.11 -12.27
CA ALA A 131 -12.15 0.85 -12.89
C ALA A 131 -12.94 2.16 -12.99
N ALA A 132 -13.77 2.29 -14.04
CA ALA A 132 -14.73 3.40 -14.15
C ALA A 132 -15.79 3.35 -13.05
N THR A 133 -16.13 2.15 -12.58
CA THR A 133 -17.07 1.93 -11.48
C THR A 133 -16.49 0.87 -10.54
N PRO A 134 -16.32 1.19 -9.24
CA PRO A 134 -15.87 0.21 -8.26
C PRO A 134 -16.83 -0.98 -8.17
N SER A 135 -16.27 -2.16 -7.98
CA SER A 135 -16.97 -3.41 -7.71
C SER A 135 -16.76 -3.85 -6.26
N SER A 136 -17.48 -4.89 -5.84
CA SER A 136 -17.23 -5.50 -4.54
C SER A 136 -15.85 -6.18 -4.50
N LEU A 137 -15.22 -6.18 -3.33
CA LEU A 137 -13.97 -6.92 -3.12
C LEU A 137 -14.21 -8.41 -3.33
N HIS A 138 -13.45 -9.01 -4.24
CA HIS A 138 -13.52 -10.43 -4.51
C HIS A 138 -13.06 -11.23 -3.27
N GLU A 139 -13.85 -12.24 -2.89
CA GLU A 139 -13.47 -13.20 -1.83
C GLU A 139 -12.80 -14.41 -2.47
N SER A 140 -11.60 -14.74 -2.00
CA SER A 140 -10.82 -15.89 -2.47
C SER A 140 -10.20 -16.65 -1.30
N PRO A 141 -9.84 -17.94 -1.49
CA PRO A 141 -9.10 -18.72 -0.50
C PRO A 141 -7.81 -18.03 -0.03
N VAL A 142 -7.49 -18.14 1.26
CA VAL A 142 -6.32 -17.47 1.86
C VAL A 142 -5.01 -17.96 1.25
N GLU A 143 -4.98 -19.22 0.83
CA GLU A 143 -3.84 -19.91 0.26
C GLU A 143 -3.29 -19.17 -0.96
N TYR A 144 -4.17 -18.61 -1.79
CA TYR A 144 -3.74 -17.85 -2.97
C TYR A 144 -3.01 -16.56 -2.59
N TRP A 145 -3.44 -15.87 -1.54
CA TRP A 145 -2.76 -14.68 -1.05
C TRP A 145 -1.42 -15.01 -0.38
N LEU A 146 -1.34 -16.11 0.36
CA LEU A 146 -0.11 -16.61 0.97
C LEU A 146 0.93 -16.98 -0.09
N LEU A 147 0.53 -17.76 -1.09
CA LEU A 147 1.39 -18.16 -2.20
C LEU A 147 1.85 -16.95 -3.01
N LEU A 148 0.94 -16.02 -3.32
CA LEU A 148 1.29 -14.79 -4.03
C LEU A 148 2.36 -14.00 -3.27
N GLY A 149 2.17 -13.77 -1.96
CA GLY A 149 3.16 -13.09 -1.13
C GLY A 149 4.52 -13.79 -1.13
N LEU A 150 4.52 -15.12 -0.98
CA LEU A 150 5.73 -15.92 -1.04
C LEU A 150 6.44 -15.81 -2.39
N GLY A 151 5.72 -15.90 -3.51
CA GLY A 151 6.26 -15.78 -4.86
C GLY A 151 6.83 -14.39 -5.15
N LEU A 152 6.15 -13.34 -4.70
CA LEU A 152 6.59 -11.95 -4.85
C LEU A 152 7.85 -11.64 -4.02
N ARG A 153 8.04 -12.30 -2.88
CA ARG A 153 9.27 -12.19 -2.08
C ARG A 153 10.42 -12.99 -2.69
N THR A 154 10.16 -14.24 -3.06
CA THR A 154 11.22 -15.21 -3.36
C THR A 154 11.65 -15.21 -4.83
N GLY A 155 10.81 -14.73 -5.74
CA GLY A 155 11.07 -14.85 -7.17
C GLY A 155 10.63 -16.18 -7.79
N ILE A 156 10.05 -17.09 -6.99
CA ILE A 156 9.62 -18.42 -7.45
C ILE A 156 8.28 -18.26 -8.20
N VAL A 157 8.32 -18.50 -9.51
CA VAL A 157 7.21 -18.21 -10.43
C VAL A 157 6.01 -19.13 -10.20
N GLU A 158 6.25 -20.36 -9.79
CA GLU A 158 5.22 -21.37 -9.48
C GLU A 158 4.25 -20.86 -8.41
N TYR A 159 4.75 -20.12 -7.41
CA TYR A 159 3.93 -19.51 -6.36
C TYR A 159 3.17 -18.26 -6.82
N ILE A 160 3.40 -17.78 -8.05
CA ILE A 160 2.67 -16.66 -8.64
C ILE A 160 1.61 -17.16 -9.61
N VAL A 161 1.95 -18.11 -10.49
CA VAL A 161 1.06 -18.54 -11.59
C VAL A 161 -0.29 -19.02 -11.07
N GLU A 162 -0.30 -19.95 -10.11
CA GLU A 162 -1.54 -20.51 -9.58
C GLU A 162 -2.44 -19.45 -8.92
N PRO A 163 -1.96 -18.63 -7.98
CA PRO A 163 -2.76 -17.53 -7.43
C PRO A 163 -3.29 -16.58 -8.50
N CYS A 164 -2.47 -16.20 -9.48
CA CYS A 164 -2.89 -15.25 -10.51
C CYS A 164 -4.01 -15.79 -11.39
N LEU A 165 -3.97 -17.07 -11.77
CA LEU A 165 -5.06 -17.73 -12.49
C LEU A 165 -6.38 -17.73 -11.71
N LYS A 166 -6.32 -17.73 -10.38
CA LYS A 166 -7.51 -17.75 -9.50
C LYS A 166 -8.00 -16.36 -9.12
N LEU A 167 -7.11 -15.38 -9.01
CA LEU A 167 -7.42 -14.01 -8.59
C LEU A 167 -7.80 -13.09 -9.77
N GLY A 168 -7.47 -13.48 -11.00
CA GLY A 168 -7.90 -12.74 -12.20
C GLY A 168 -7.49 -13.45 -13.48
N GLY A 169 -6.19 -13.52 -13.74
CA GLY A 169 -5.65 -14.28 -14.87
C GLY A 169 -4.12 -14.30 -14.91
N TYR A 170 -3.58 -15.18 -15.74
CA TYR A 170 -2.15 -15.24 -16.03
C TYR A 170 -1.94 -15.57 -17.51
N SER A 171 -1.19 -14.73 -18.22
CA SER A 171 -0.83 -14.96 -19.63
C SER A 171 0.52 -14.31 -19.93
N ASP A 172 1.36 -14.98 -20.73
CA ASP A 172 2.65 -14.47 -21.22
C ASP A 172 3.56 -13.85 -20.15
N GLY A 173 3.60 -14.45 -18.95
CA GLY A 173 4.43 -13.94 -17.85
C GLY A 173 3.83 -12.74 -17.10
N VAL A 174 2.57 -12.41 -17.36
CA VAL A 174 1.84 -11.30 -16.75
C VAL A 174 0.69 -11.84 -15.90
N CYS A 175 0.75 -11.51 -14.62
CA CYS A 175 -0.31 -11.78 -13.66
C CYS A 175 -1.29 -10.59 -13.61
N ARG A 176 -2.59 -10.89 -13.64
CA ARG A 176 -3.69 -9.93 -13.47
C ARG A 176 -4.50 -10.31 -12.24
N ILE A 177 -4.76 -9.34 -11.40
CA ILE A 177 -5.54 -9.47 -10.17
C ILE A 177 -6.67 -8.47 -10.24
N ASN A 178 -7.91 -8.97 -10.25
CA ASN A 178 -9.08 -8.13 -10.17
C ASN A 178 -9.24 -7.64 -8.72
N VAL A 179 -9.25 -6.33 -8.53
CA VAL A 179 -9.46 -5.71 -7.22
C VAL A 179 -10.75 -4.86 -7.26
N GLY A 180 -11.34 -4.56 -6.11
CA GLY A 180 -12.64 -3.85 -6.08
C GLY A 180 -12.61 -2.46 -6.74
N VAL A 181 -11.43 -1.88 -6.92
CA VAL A 181 -11.25 -0.53 -7.48
C VAL A 181 -10.61 -0.51 -8.88
N GLY A 182 -10.36 -1.68 -9.48
CA GLY A 182 -9.63 -1.77 -10.75
C GLY A 182 -8.94 -3.11 -10.97
N GLU A 183 -7.83 -3.07 -11.68
CA GLU A 183 -6.98 -4.24 -11.91
C GLU A 183 -5.54 -3.93 -11.53
N LEU A 184 -4.91 -4.85 -10.79
CA LEU A 184 -3.49 -4.84 -10.52
C LEU A 184 -2.80 -5.84 -11.46
N VAL A 185 -1.81 -5.36 -12.20
CA VAL A 185 -0.95 -6.15 -13.05
C VAL A 185 0.42 -6.29 -12.40
N ILE A 186 0.95 -7.52 -12.41
CA ILE A 186 2.30 -7.85 -11.99
C ILE A 186 3.01 -8.52 -13.16
N ALA A 187 4.04 -7.87 -13.67
CA ALA A 187 4.84 -8.37 -14.78
C ALA A 187 6.29 -8.60 -14.35
N SER A 188 6.99 -9.45 -15.08
CA SER A 188 8.46 -9.49 -15.00
C SER A 188 9.03 -8.10 -15.34
N LYS A 189 10.25 -7.81 -14.87
CA LYS A 189 10.91 -6.50 -15.06
C LYS A 189 10.98 -6.01 -16.51
N LYS A 190 10.87 -6.90 -17.50
CA LYS A 190 10.82 -6.57 -18.93
C LYS A 190 9.70 -5.58 -19.29
N GLY A 191 8.75 -5.35 -18.37
CA GLY A 191 7.76 -4.29 -18.47
C GLY A 191 6.45 -4.78 -19.04
N PHE A 192 5.44 -3.94 -18.90
CA PHE A 192 4.09 -4.13 -19.40
C PHE A 192 3.60 -2.79 -19.94
N GLU A 193 3.12 -2.79 -21.17
CA GLU A 193 2.69 -1.59 -21.88
C GLU A 193 1.31 -1.84 -22.49
N GLU A 194 0.26 -1.55 -21.71
CA GLU A 194 -1.11 -1.51 -22.20
C GLU A 194 -1.77 -0.16 -21.84
N PRO A 195 -2.63 0.40 -22.71
CA PRO A 195 -3.32 1.65 -22.45
C PRO A 195 -4.19 1.64 -21.17
N GLY A 196 -4.13 2.75 -20.43
CA GLY A 196 -4.92 2.96 -19.22
C GLY A 196 -4.30 2.40 -17.93
N TYR A 197 -3.14 1.74 -18.02
CA TYR A 197 -2.38 1.32 -16.85
C TYR A 197 -1.36 2.38 -16.45
N MET A 198 -1.30 2.68 -15.17
CA MET A 198 -0.25 3.49 -14.56
C MET A 198 0.72 2.60 -13.80
N ARG A 199 2.02 2.85 -13.95
CA ARG A 199 3.04 2.14 -13.17
C ARG A 199 2.88 2.51 -11.70
N VAL A 200 2.82 1.51 -10.84
CA VAL A 200 2.83 1.66 -9.38
C VAL A 200 4.04 0.93 -8.82
N VAL A 201 4.50 1.34 -7.65
CA VAL A 201 5.67 0.74 -7.00
C VAL A 201 5.25 0.33 -5.60
N PRO A 202 5.31 -0.96 -5.24
CA PRO A 202 5.06 -1.38 -3.87
C PRO A 202 6.02 -0.71 -2.87
N ASP A 203 5.51 -0.33 -1.70
CA ASP A 203 6.32 0.24 -0.63
C ASP A 203 6.55 -0.78 0.48
N ASN A 204 7.77 -1.29 0.57
CA ASN A 204 8.21 -2.18 1.63
C ASN A 204 8.52 -1.43 2.95
N ASN A 205 8.65 -0.09 2.91
CA ASN A 205 8.90 0.76 4.08
C ASN A 205 7.98 2.00 4.06
N PRO A 206 6.67 1.79 4.30
CA PRO A 206 5.63 2.77 4.04
C PRO A 206 5.65 4.00 4.93
N LEU A 207 5.73 3.90 6.26
CA LEU A 207 5.68 5.11 7.09
C LEU A 207 7.04 5.81 7.08
N ARG A 208 7.04 7.10 6.75
CA ARG A 208 8.22 7.95 6.81
C ARG A 208 7.94 9.11 7.75
N HIS A 209 8.73 9.19 8.80
CA HIS A 209 8.70 10.31 9.74
C HIS A 209 10.10 10.94 9.77
N VAL A 210 10.16 12.23 9.49
CA VAL A 210 11.40 13.00 9.51
C VAL A 210 11.23 14.16 10.49
N VAL A 211 12.16 14.28 11.42
CA VAL A 211 12.19 15.36 12.42
C VAL A 211 13.51 16.10 12.28
N LYS A 212 13.45 17.43 12.29
CA LYS A 212 14.65 18.25 12.36
C LYS A 212 15.31 18.07 13.72
N VAL A 213 16.50 17.49 13.74
CA VAL A 213 17.37 17.47 14.93
C VAL A 213 18.08 18.82 15.01
N LYS A 214 17.97 19.49 16.16
CA LYS A 214 18.62 20.78 16.41
C LYS A 214 20.07 20.60 16.82
#